data_AF-A0A7R9L6R0-F1
#
_entry.id   AF-A0A7R9L6R0-F1
#
_cell.length_a   1.000
_cell.length_b   1.000
_cell.length_c   1.000
_cell.angle_alpha   90.00
_cell.angle_beta   90.00
_cell.angle_gamma   90.00
#
_symmetry.space_group_name_H-M   'P 1'
#
loop_
_entity.id
_entity.type
_entity.pdbx_description
1 polymer ?
#
loop_
_entity_poly.entity_id
_entity_poly.type
_entity_poly.pdbx_seq_one_letter_code
_entity_poly.pdbx_strand_id
1 'polypeptide(L)'
;MPSKKRKDTKKTTDESSAAKESPFVSYEKLVETIDVLKKWTLLDDKQKTDKKELFKDTADCVVSLQVNYKKTPLNKSTYIFAISLPNHWRHESSDFETCLIVKDVNKTPLSDRDLDLTETKNHYRELLSKDNSDQLVSEILPMRELRNEYKIFESKE
;
A
#
# COMPACT_ATOMS: atom_id res chain seq x y z
N MET A 1 -59.39 43.16 -15.78
CA MET A 1 -58.97 42.07 -14.87
C MET A 1 -58.89 40.77 -15.66
N PRO A 2 -57.90 39.87 -15.45
CA PRO A 2 -56.51 40.08 -15.07
C PRO A 2 -55.52 39.48 -16.10
N SER A 3 -54.31 40.06 -16.08
CA SER A 3 -53.14 39.74 -16.89
C SER A 3 -52.53 38.39 -16.51
N LYS A 4 -52.35 37.47 -17.47
CA LYS A 4 -51.52 36.26 -17.28
C LYS A 4 -50.06 36.61 -17.49
N LYS A 5 -49.37 36.89 -16.38
CA LYS A 5 -47.92 37.04 -16.28
C LYS A 5 -47.23 35.76 -16.77
N ARG A 6 -46.42 35.85 -17.83
CA ARG A 6 -45.34 34.89 -18.09
C ARG A 6 -44.34 35.04 -16.95
N LYS A 7 -44.17 33.96 -16.18
CA LYS A 7 -43.25 33.90 -15.05
C LYS A 7 -42.02 33.16 -15.52
N ASP A 8 -40.93 33.88 -15.64
CA ASP A 8 -39.59 33.33 -15.90
C ASP A 8 -39.25 32.32 -14.80
N THR A 9 -39.24 31.05 -15.15
CA THR A 9 -38.67 30.00 -14.31
C THR A 9 -37.16 30.08 -14.41
N LYS A 10 -36.63 30.91 -13.52
CA LYS A 10 -35.26 30.94 -13.03
C LYS A 10 -34.75 29.50 -12.87
N LYS A 11 -33.82 29.11 -13.73
CA LYS A 11 -33.01 27.88 -13.59
C LYS A 11 -32.18 28.04 -12.33
N THR A 12 -32.69 27.51 -11.22
CA THR A 12 -31.95 27.38 -9.95
C THR A 12 -30.76 26.49 -10.23
N THR A 13 -29.59 27.11 -10.16
CA THR A 13 -28.30 26.47 -9.98
C THR A 13 -28.39 25.61 -8.72
N ASP A 14 -28.55 24.30 -8.89
CA ASP A 14 -28.22 23.34 -7.84
C ASP A 14 -26.70 23.34 -7.73
N GLU A 15 -26.18 24.32 -6.99
CA GLU A 15 -24.89 24.22 -6.34
C GLU A 15 -25.01 23.07 -5.34
N SER A 16 -24.70 21.86 -5.81
CA SER A 16 -24.46 20.71 -4.97
C SER A 16 -23.47 21.14 -3.90
N SER A 17 -23.96 21.26 -2.67
CA SER A 17 -23.17 21.49 -1.49
C SER A 17 -22.13 20.36 -1.38
N ALA A 18 -20.94 20.61 -1.92
CA ALA A 18 -19.75 19.88 -1.54
C ALA A 18 -19.59 20.14 -0.05
N ALA A 19 -20.04 19.20 0.77
CA ALA A 19 -19.76 19.19 2.19
C ALA A 19 -18.25 19.34 2.31
N LYS A 20 -17.80 20.50 2.79
CA LYS A 20 -16.41 20.71 3.15
C LYS A 20 -16.15 19.77 4.31
N GLU A 21 -15.66 18.57 4.00
CA GLU A 21 -15.19 17.61 4.98
C GLU A 21 -13.99 18.25 5.68
N SER A 22 -14.26 19.00 6.74
CA SER A 22 -13.20 19.44 7.64
C SER A 22 -12.67 18.20 8.33
N PRO A 23 -11.35 17.97 8.35
CA PRO A 23 -10.79 16.80 9.02
C PRO A 23 -11.17 16.80 10.50
N PHE A 24 -11.49 15.62 11.03
CA PHE A 24 -11.86 15.44 12.45
C PHE A 24 -10.72 15.88 13.41
N VAL A 25 -9.47 15.86 12.93
CA VAL A 25 -8.28 16.27 13.68
C VAL A 25 -7.61 17.43 12.95
N SER A 26 -7.23 18.47 13.71
CA SER A 26 -6.44 19.58 13.17
C SER A 26 -5.01 19.14 12.90
N TYR A 27 -4.42 19.69 11.83
CA TYR A 27 -3.04 19.41 11.45
C TYR A 27 -2.05 19.71 12.59
N GLU A 28 -2.26 20.80 13.32
CA GLU A 28 -1.42 21.21 14.46
C GLU A 28 -1.33 20.14 15.54
N LYS A 29 -2.47 19.54 15.93
CA LYS A 29 -2.50 18.46 16.93
C LYS A 29 -1.79 17.20 16.43
N LEU A 30 -1.85 16.93 15.12
CA LEU A 30 -1.21 15.78 14.52
C LEU A 30 0.32 15.93 14.55
N VAL A 31 0.83 17.12 14.23
CA VAL A 31 2.27 17.43 14.31
C VAL A 31 2.77 17.31 15.75
N GLU A 32 2.08 17.92 16.71
CA GLU A 32 2.45 17.86 18.13
C GLU A 32 2.49 16.40 18.63
N THR A 33 1.49 15.60 18.26
CA THR A 33 1.43 14.18 18.65
C THR A 33 2.60 13.38 18.09
N ILE A 34 2.96 13.61 16.81
CA ILE A 34 4.10 12.93 16.18
C ILE A 34 5.41 13.32 16.87
N ASP A 35 5.59 14.59 17.23
CA ASP A 35 6.82 15.05 17.90
C ASP A 35 6.98 14.46 19.29
N VAL A 36 5.88 14.35 20.04
CA VAL A 36 5.88 13.66 21.35
C VAL A 36 6.17 12.17 21.19
N LEU A 37 5.54 11.53 20.20
CA LEU A 37 5.75 10.10 19.93
C LEU A 37 7.22 9.81 19.59
N LYS A 38 7.82 10.60 18.69
CA LYS A 38 9.24 10.46 18.31
C LYS A 38 10.16 10.56 19.52
N LYS A 39 9.93 11.54 20.40
CA LYS A 39 10.70 11.70 21.64
C LYS A 39 10.55 10.51 22.57
N TRP A 40 9.34 9.95 22.67
CA TRP A 40 9.06 8.80 23.52
C TRP A 40 9.74 7.54 23.01
N THR A 41 9.67 7.24 21.71
CA THR A 41 10.41 6.11 21.10
C THR A 41 11.92 6.24 21.31
N LEU A 42 12.49 7.44 21.13
CA LEU A 42 13.92 7.67 21.37
C LEU A 42 14.32 7.48 22.85
N LEU A 43 13.40 7.69 23.79
CA LEU A 43 13.64 7.44 25.20
C LEU A 43 13.54 5.95 25.55
N ASP A 44 12.58 5.23 24.96
CA ASP A 44 12.44 3.78 25.13
C ASP A 44 13.67 3.03 24.60
N ASP A 45 14.17 3.42 23.42
CA ASP A 45 15.37 2.82 22.84
C ASP A 45 16.61 3.05 23.71
N LYS A 46 16.77 4.26 24.27
CA LYS A 46 17.87 4.56 25.20
C LYS A 46 17.82 3.70 26.46
N GLN A 47 16.63 3.37 26.97
CA GLN A 47 16.49 2.48 28.13
C GLN A 47 16.81 1.02 27.81
N LYS A 48 16.65 0.59 26.55
CA LYS A 48 17.02 -0.77 26.11
C LYS A 48 18.53 -0.93 25.85
N THR A 49 19.21 0.14 25.45
CA THR A 49 20.65 0.12 25.08
C THR A 49 21.63 -0.20 26.22
N ASP A 50 21.18 -0.31 27.48
CA ASP A 50 22.00 -0.85 28.58
C ASP A 50 22.33 -2.34 28.39
N LYS A 51 21.66 -3.03 27.46
CA LYS A 51 22.09 -4.33 26.93
C LYS A 51 22.73 -4.07 25.57
N LYS A 52 24.04 -4.34 25.44
CA LYS A 52 24.76 -4.24 24.16
C LYS A 52 24.16 -5.23 23.15
N GLU A 53 23.29 -4.75 22.29
CA GLU A 53 22.83 -5.50 21.12
C GLU A 53 23.95 -5.53 20.06
N LEU A 54 24.26 -6.74 19.58
CA LEU A 54 25.38 -7.03 18.67
C LEU A 54 25.11 -6.56 17.23
N PHE A 55 23.85 -6.23 16.93
CA PHE A 55 23.41 -5.70 15.65
C PHE A 55 22.92 -4.27 15.85
N LYS A 56 23.27 -3.38 14.93
CA LYS A 56 22.59 -2.09 14.85
C LYS A 56 21.20 -2.37 14.36
N ASP A 57 20.22 -2.37 15.26
CA ASP A 57 18.86 -2.07 14.86
C ASP A 57 18.88 -0.64 14.35
N THR A 58 19.03 -0.48 13.03
CA THR A 58 18.47 0.66 12.30
C THR A 58 16.95 0.55 12.39
N ALA A 59 16.42 0.62 13.61
CA ALA A 59 15.03 0.88 13.85
C ALA A 59 14.84 2.37 13.54
N ASP A 60 14.75 2.70 12.26
CA ASP A 60 14.10 3.94 11.88
C ASP A 60 12.75 3.96 12.59
N CYS A 61 12.45 5.06 13.28
CA CYS A 61 11.22 5.19 14.06
C CYS A 61 10.00 5.01 13.13
N VAL A 62 9.46 3.79 13.05
CA VAL A 62 8.30 3.48 12.23
C VAL A 62 7.06 3.97 12.96
N VAL A 63 6.52 5.09 12.50
CA VAL A 63 5.25 5.63 13.01
C VAL A 63 4.09 4.92 12.31
N SER A 64 3.25 4.24 13.07
CA SER A 64 2.05 3.57 12.57
C SER A 64 0.77 4.22 13.10
N LEU A 65 -0.30 4.16 12.31
CA LEU A 65 -1.63 4.65 12.69
C LEU A 65 -2.56 3.46 12.92
N GLN A 66 -3.09 3.35 14.14
CA GLN A 66 -4.13 2.38 14.46
C GLN A 66 -5.51 3.00 14.34
N VAL A 67 -6.38 2.39 13.54
CA VAL A 67 -7.78 2.81 13.39
C VAL A 67 -8.67 1.83 14.13
N ASN A 68 -9.41 2.33 15.12
CA ASN A 68 -10.34 1.53 15.91
C ASN A 68 -11.79 1.77 15.43
N TYR A 69 -12.47 0.71 15.05
CA TYR A 69 -13.86 0.77 14.60
C TYR A 69 -14.82 0.42 15.75
N LYS A 70 -15.95 1.11 15.84
CA LYS A 70 -17.02 0.78 16.80
C LYS A 70 -17.55 -0.65 16.62
N LYS A 71 -17.53 -1.15 15.37
CA LYS A 71 -17.88 -2.53 15.02
C LYS A 71 -16.80 -3.06 14.08
N THR A 72 -16.17 -4.17 14.45
CA THR A 72 -15.18 -4.82 13.59
C THR A 72 -15.88 -5.34 12.33
N PRO A 73 -15.40 -4.98 11.12
CA PRO A 73 -15.95 -5.51 9.89
C PRO A 73 -15.74 -7.02 9.83
N LEU A 74 -16.74 -7.74 9.30
CA LEU A 74 -16.60 -9.18 9.03
C LEU A 74 -15.54 -9.37 7.95
N ASN A 75 -14.50 -10.15 8.25
CA ASN A 75 -13.43 -10.47 7.31
C ASN A 75 -13.96 -11.46 6.25
N LYS A 76 -14.67 -10.94 5.25
CA LYS A 76 -15.14 -11.73 4.09
C LYS A 76 -14.03 -11.91 3.05
N SER A 77 -13.02 -11.06 3.07
CA SER A 77 -11.81 -11.12 2.24
C SER A 77 -10.77 -10.11 2.73
N THR A 78 -9.49 -10.47 2.66
CA THR A 78 -8.37 -9.55 2.88
C THR A 78 -8.32 -8.56 1.71
N TYR A 79 -8.74 -7.32 1.94
CA TYR A 79 -8.54 -6.23 0.98
C TYR A 79 -7.31 -5.43 1.35
N ILE A 80 -6.43 -5.23 0.38
CA ILE A 80 -5.32 -4.28 0.50
C ILE A 80 -5.83 -2.95 -0.04
N PHE A 81 -5.94 -1.96 0.85
CA PHE A 81 -6.26 -0.59 0.44
C PHE A 81 -4.98 0.13 0.05
N ALA A 82 -4.85 0.45 -1.23
CA ALA A 82 -3.78 1.31 -1.73
C ALA A 82 -4.19 2.78 -1.56
N ILE A 83 -3.49 3.51 -0.69
CA ILE A 83 -3.70 4.95 -0.49
C ILE A 83 -2.55 5.70 -1.18
N SER A 84 -2.89 6.64 -2.05
CA SER A 84 -1.89 7.53 -2.66
C SER A 84 -1.40 8.52 -1.61
N LEU A 85 -0.14 8.36 -1.19
CA LEU A 85 0.49 9.27 -0.24
C LEU A 85 1.34 10.31 -1.00
N PRO A 86 1.32 11.59 -0.58
CA PRO A 86 2.15 12.62 -1.21
C PRO A 86 3.64 12.37 -0.98
N ASN A 87 4.01 11.80 0.18
CA ASN A 87 5.36 11.36 0.49
C ASN A 87 5.31 9.84 0.73
N HIS A 88 5.80 9.07 -0.23
CA HIS A 88 5.86 7.61 -0.12
C HIS A 88 7.18 7.19 0.54
N TRP A 89 7.11 6.40 1.61
CA TRP A 89 8.26 5.90 2.38
C TRP A 89 9.32 5.18 1.52
N ARG A 90 8.90 4.56 0.41
CA ARG A 90 9.81 3.92 -0.57
C ARG A 90 10.74 4.89 -1.30
N HIS A 91 10.46 6.18 -1.35
CA HIS A 91 11.34 7.14 -2.05
C HIS A 91 12.62 7.47 -1.27
N GLU A 92 12.65 7.18 0.04
CA GLU A 92 13.77 7.55 0.92
C GLU A 92 14.79 6.43 1.12
N SER A 93 14.41 5.17 0.87
CA SER A 93 15.31 4.01 0.98
C SER A 93 15.85 3.62 -0.39
N SER A 94 17.18 3.50 -0.54
CA SER A 94 17.82 3.01 -1.77
C SER A 94 17.72 1.51 -1.96
N ASP A 95 17.32 0.77 -0.92
CA ASP A 95 17.52 -0.68 -0.82
C ASP A 95 16.20 -1.46 -0.94
N PHE A 96 15.15 -0.84 -1.49
CA PHE A 96 13.88 -1.54 -1.66
C PHE A 96 13.91 -2.43 -2.91
N GLU A 97 13.57 -3.70 -2.72
CA GLU A 97 13.34 -4.63 -3.82
C GLU A 97 11.84 -4.81 -4.02
N THR A 98 11.39 -4.77 -5.29
CA THR A 98 9.98 -5.01 -5.62
C THR A 98 9.85 -6.35 -6.31
N CYS A 99 9.09 -7.25 -5.70
CA CYS A 99 8.68 -8.53 -6.29
C CYS A 99 7.25 -8.42 -6.83
N LEU A 100 7.06 -8.81 -8.09
CA LEU A 100 5.76 -8.83 -8.76
C LEU A 100 5.24 -10.27 -8.84
N ILE A 101 4.19 -10.57 -8.09
CA ILE A 101 3.51 -11.87 -8.15
C ILE A 101 2.48 -11.86 -9.27
N VAL A 102 2.63 -12.76 -10.24
CA VAL A 102 1.84 -12.77 -11.48
C VAL A 102 1.13 -14.10 -11.71
N LYS A 103 0.02 -14.04 -12.45
CA LYS A 103 -0.61 -15.26 -12.97
C LYS A 103 0.24 -15.83 -14.09
N ASP A 104 0.38 -17.15 -14.11
CA ASP A 104 1.05 -17.88 -15.16
C ASP A 104 0.38 -17.60 -16.52
N VAL A 105 1.18 -17.42 -17.58
CA VAL A 105 0.65 -17.18 -18.95
C VAL A 105 -0.10 -18.42 -19.44
N ASN A 106 0.47 -19.59 -19.18
CA ASN A 106 -0.09 -20.88 -19.58
C ASN A 106 -1.06 -21.41 -18.52
N LYS A 107 -2.33 -21.53 -18.91
CA LYS A 107 -3.40 -22.10 -18.05
C LYS A 107 -3.08 -23.54 -17.63
N THR A 108 -2.45 -24.31 -18.53
CA THR A 108 -2.00 -25.67 -18.29
C THR A 108 -0.47 -25.71 -18.31
N PRO A 109 0.18 -26.45 -17.40
CA PRO A 109 1.62 -26.58 -17.40
C PRO A 109 2.12 -27.23 -18.68
N LEU A 110 3.19 -26.66 -19.23
CA LEU A 110 3.96 -27.30 -20.29
C LEU A 110 4.69 -28.53 -19.72
N SER A 111 5.15 -29.40 -20.62
CA SER A 111 5.95 -30.57 -20.24
C SER A 111 7.26 -30.20 -19.56
N ASP A 112 7.82 -29.05 -19.92
CA ASP A 112 9.00 -28.47 -19.30
C ASP A 112 8.59 -27.33 -18.37
N ARG A 113 8.84 -27.53 -17.07
CA ARG A 113 8.52 -26.57 -16.02
C ARG A 113 9.35 -25.30 -16.14
N ASP A 114 10.64 -25.42 -16.43
CA ASP A 114 11.56 -24.28 -16.39
C ASP A 114 11.34 -23.37 -17.61
N LEU A 115 10.99 -23.98 -18.74
CA LEU A 115 10.55 -23.26 -19.94
C LEU A 115 9.27 -22.45 -19.67
N ASP A 116 8.29 -23.05 -19.01
CA ASP A 116 7.00 -22.42 -18.70
C ASP A 116 7.11 -21.22 -17.75
N LEU A 117 7.97 -21.34 -16.73
CA LEU A 117 8.28 -20.23 -15.82
C LEU A 117 9.01 -19.10 -16.54
N THR A 118 9.99 -19.46 -17.39
CA THR A 118 10.78 -18.49 -18.16
C THR A 118 9.89 -17.72 -19.15
N GLU A 119 8.99 -18.41 -19.84
CA GLU A 119 8.02 -17.79 -20.75
C GLU A 119 7.13 -16.77 -20.01
N THR A 120 6.63 -17.14 -18.83
CA THR A 120 5.84 -16.23 -17.99
C THR A 120 6.68 -15.01 -17.58
N LYS A 121 7.90 -15.21 -17.06
CA LYS A 121 8.79 -14.11 -16.64
C LYS A 121 9.10 -13.17 -17.81
N ASN A 122 9.42 -13.71 -18.99
CA ASN A 122 9.72 -12.92 -20.18
C ASN A 122 8.52 -12.12 -20.65
N HIS A 123 7.33 -12.72 -20.69
CA HIS A 123 6.10 -12.04 -21.08
C HIS A 123 5.84 -10.78 -20.24
N TYR A 124 5.97 -10.88 -18.91
CA TYR A 124 5.76 -9.73 -18.03
C TYR A 124 6.93 -8.74 -18.07
N ARG A 125 8.18 -9.19 -18.24
CA ARG A 125 9.32 -8.28 -18.48
C ARG A 125 9.12 -7.45 -19.75
N GLU A 126 8.63 -8.04 -20.83
CA GLU A 126 8.31 -7.32 -22.06
C GLU A 126 7.20 -6.29 -21.87
N LEU A 127 6.16 -6.62 -21.09
CA LEU A 127 5.10 -5.66 -20.75
C LEU A 127 5.63 -4.49 -19.92
N LEU A 128 6.43 -4.76 -18.89
CA LEU A 128 7.04 -3.72 -18.05
C LEU A 128 8.02 -2.85 -18.83
N SER A 129 8.74 -3.43 -19.80
CA SER A 129 9.65 -2.71 -20.68
C SER A 129 8.91 -1.73 -21.59
N LYS A 130 7.72 -2.09 -22.07
CA LYS A 130 6.87 -1.18 -22.88
C LYS A 130 6.42 0.04 -22.10
N ASP A 131 6.19 -0.11 -20.80
CA ASP A 131 5.73 0.95 -19.90
C ASP A 131 6.89 1.68 -19.17
N ASN A 132 8.15 1.36 -19.51
CA ASN A 132 9.36 1.88 -18.84
C ASN A 132 9.41 1.64 -17.32
N SER A 133 8.72 0.61 -16.83
CA SER A 133 8.64 0.25 -15.41
C SER A 133 9.53 -0.93 -15.02
N ASP A 134 10.28 -1.51 -15.96
CA ASP A 134 11.10 -2.70 -15.74
C ASP A 134 12.16 -2.52 -14.64
N GLN A 135 12.72 -1.31 -14.53
CA GLN A 135 13.72 -0.96 -13.53
C GLN A 135 13.16 -0.92 -12.10
N LEU A 136 11.84 -0.79 -11.95
CA LEU A 136 11.19 -0.75 -10.64
C LEU A 136 10.94 -2.14 -10.07
N VAL A 137 11.02 -3.19 -10.89
CA VAL A 137 10.70 -4.57 -10.52
C VAL A 137 11.98 -5.40 -10.50
N SER A 138 12.40 -5.74 -9.27
CA SER A 138 13.57 -6.59 -9.02
C SER A 138 13.32 -8.01 -9.50
N GLU A 139 12.15 -8.57 -9.16
CA GLU A 139 11.82 -9.97 -9.42
C GLU A 139 10.37 -10.13 -9.89
N ILE A 140 10.14 -11.08 -10.80
CA ILE A 140 8.80 -11.51 -11.21
C ILE A 140 8.63 -12.96 -10.77
N LEU A 141 7.62 -13.20 -9.94
CA LEU A 141 7.33 -14.51 -9.36
C LEU A 141 5.99 -15.06 -9.89
N PRO A 142 6.01 -16.04 -10.79
CA PRO A 142 4.82 -16.77 -11.20
C PRO A 142 4.15 -17.50 -10.02
N MET A 143 2.82 -17.51 -10.00
CA MET A 143 2.02 -18.20 -8.98
C MET A 143 2.31 -19.71 -8.88
N ARG A 144 2.74 -20.36 -9.97
CA ARG A 144 3.15 -21.77 -9.94
C ARG A 144 4.46 -22.00 -9.20
N GLU A 145 5.45 -21.14 -9.41
CA GLU A 145 6.74 -21.15 -8.70
C GLU A 145 6.50 -20.93 -7.20
N LEU A 146 5.71 -19.91 -6.83
CA LEU A 146 5.34 -19.62 -5.45
C LEU A 146 4.72 -20.84 -4.73
N ARG A 147 3.78 -21.54 -5.38
CA ARG A 147 3.09 -22.70 -4.78
C ARG A 147 3.96 -23.94 -4.64
N ASN A 148 4.91 -24.13 -5.55
CA ASN A 148 5.70 -25.36 -5.60
C ASN A 148 6.98 -25.26 -4.78
N GLU A 149 7.66 -24.12 -4.83
CA GLU A 149 9.01 -23.96 -4.26
C GLU A 149 8.98 -23.42 -2.83
N TYR A 150 7.99 -22.59 -2.50
CA TYR A 150 7.90 -21.93 -1.19
C TYR A 150 6.99 -22.66 -0.18
N LYS A 151 6.52 -23.87 -0.52
CA LYS A 151 5.63 -24.66 0.34
C LYS A 151 6.32 -25.23 1.59
N ILE A 152 7.65 -25.27 1.61
CA ILE A 152 8.43 -26.06 2.59
C ILE A 152 8.63 -25.30 3.93
N PHE A 153 8.30 -24.02 4.01
CA PHE A 153 8.59 -23.20 5.20
C PHE A 153 7.56 -23.30 6.35
N GLU A 154 6.41 -23.95 6.17
CA GLU A 154 5.44 -24.19 7.26
C GLU A 154 5.71 -25.48 8.07
N SER A 155 6.84 -26.18 7.86
CA SER A 155 7.14 -27.48 8.51
C SER A 155 8.40 -27.51 9.37
N LYS A 156 8.77 -26.37 9.98
CA LYS A 156 9.73 -26.33 11.08
C LYS A 156 9.16 -25.52 12.25
N GLU A 157 8.24 -26.14 12.97
CA GLU A 157 8.09 -25.98 14.43
C GLU A 157 8.41 -27.33 15.08
#